data_AF-A0AAP5YD21-F1
#
_entry.id   AF-A0AAP5YD21-F1
#
_cell.length_a   1.000
_cell.length_b   1.000
_cell.length_c   1.000
_cell.angle_alpha   90.00
_cell.angle_beta   90.00
_cell.angle_gamma   90.00
#
_symmetry.space_group_name_H-M   'P 1'
#
loop_
_entity.id
_entity.type
_entity.pdbx_description
1 polymer ?
#
loop_
_entity_poly.entity_id
_entity_poly.type
_entity_poly.pdbx_seq_one_letter_code
_entity_poly.pdbx_strand_id
1 'polypeptide(L)'
;MDAKTNNAISKSMMFFHWVIGLGMIAVLRSGLVMDDAANNFLFTAHVSFGLVVLALSVPRLVGRLIGGMPKPMTERSKFESIAAAVVMYSLLALTVVLPLSGIAVSVGEGYGLSLFGFELVSSGREIHMLKELGEGIHEFSGEALLPFLLVLHLGASFMHHFIKQDGTLLRMLGKA
;
A
#
# COMPACT_ATOMS: atom_id res chain seq x y z
N MET A 1 -18.63 -25.69 -19.72
CA MET A 1 -18.34 -24.65 -18.72
C MET A 1 -16.89 -24.23 -18.93
N ASP A 2 -16.68 -23.10 -19.60
CA ASP A 2 -15.37 -22.69 -20.09
C ASP A 2 -14.40 -22.35 -18.96
N ALA A 3 -13.26 -23.03 -18.91
CA ALA A 3 -12.16 -22.76 -17.97
C ALA A 3 -11.60 -21.32 -18.07
N LYS A 4 -11.99 -20.55 -19.10
CA LYS A 4 -11.57 -19.16 -19.32
C LYS A 4 -12.20 -18.16 -18.33
N THR A 5 -13.33 -18.45 -17.69
CA THR A 5 -14.01 -17.47 -16.83
C THR A 5 -13.55 -17.46 -15.37
N ASN A 6 -12.78 -18.47 -14.92
CA ASN A 6 -12.45 -18.64 -13.49
C ASN A 6 -11.17 -17.94 -13.02
N ASN A 7 -10.49 -17.21 -13.92
CA ASN A 7 -9.18 -16.63 -13.66
C ASN A 7 -9.12 -15.10 -13.81
N ALA A 8 -10.19 -14.46 -14.27
CA ALA A 8 -10.20 -13.00 -14.46
C ALA A 8 -10.31 -12.26 -13.12
N ILE A 9 -9.37 -11.36 -12.86
CA ILE A 9 -9.47 -10.43 -11.72
C ILE A 9 -10.45 -9.31 -12.11
N SER A 10 -11.35 -8.94 -11.20
CA SER A 10 -12.26 -7.81 -11.43
C SER A 10 -11.50 -6.55 -11.86
N LYS A 11 -12.01 -5.84 -12.87
CA LYS A 11 -11.45 -4.56 -13.34
C LYS A 11 -11.31 -3.54 -12.21
N SER A 12 -12.27 -3.51 -11.29
CA SER A 12 -12.19 -2.63 -10.11
C SER A 12 -10.99 -2.99 -9.23
N MET A 13 -10.75 -4.27 -8.98
CA MET A 13 -9.63 -4.73 -8.14
C MET A 13 -8.27 -4.45 -8.79
N MET A 14 -8.17 -4.55 -10.11
CA MET A 14 -6.96 -4.15 -10.84
C MET A 14 -6.74 -2.64 -10.73
N PHE A 15 -7.79 -1.83 -10.95
CA PHE A 15 -7.73 -0.38 -10.80
C PHE A 15 -7.25 0.03 -9.41
N PHE A 16 -7.89 -0.49 -8.35
CA PHE A 16 -7.48 -0.22 -6.97
C PHE A 16 -6.03 -0.65 -6.73
N HIS A 17 -5.59 -1.82 -7.22
CA HIS A 17 -4.21 -2.25 -7.06
C HIS A 17 -3.21 -1.26 -7.68
N TRP A 18 -3.42 -0.83 -8.92
CA TRP A 18 -2.49 0.07 -9.59
C TRP A 18 -2.48 1.46 -8.99
N VAL A 19 -3.66 2.03 -8.70
CA VAL A 19 -3.77 3.37 -8.10
C VAL A 19 -3.12 3.40 -6.72
N ILE A 20 -3.41 2.40 -5.87
CA ILE A 20 -2.81 2.32 -4.53
C ILE A 20 -1.31 2.03 -4.63
N GLY A 21 -0.89 1.10 -5.49
CA GLY A 21 0.52 0.74 -5.63
C GLY A 21 1.38 1.93 -6.08
N LEU A 22 0.95 2.64 -7.12
CA LEU A 22 1.65 3.84 -7.60
C LEU A 22 1.56 4.99 -6.60
N GLY A 23 0.40 5.17 -5.94
CA GLY A 23 0.21 6.16 -4.88
C GLY A 23 1.14 5.92 -3.70
N MET A 24 1.26 4.68 -3.22
CA MET A 24 2.18 4.29 -2.15
C MET A 24 3.64 4.58 -2.52
N ILE A 25 4.07 4.30 -3.76
CA ILE A 25 5.42 4.61 -4.22
C ILE A 25 5.67 6.13 -4.24
N ALA A 26 4.70 6.91 -4.73
CA ALA A 26 4.80 8.36 -4.77
C ALA A 26 4.86 8.97 -3.35
N VAL A 27 3.98 8.52 -2.44
CA VAL A 27 3.96 8.97 -1.05
C VAL A 27 5.23 8.56 -0.33
N LEU A 28 5.69 7.32 -0.49
CA LEU A 28 6.97 6.86 0.05
C LEU A 28 8.11 7.77 -0.42
N ARG A 29 8.21 8.03 -1.73
CA ARG A 29 9.25 8.89 -2.28
C ARG A 29 9.17 10.30 -1.69
N SER A 30 7.96 10.85 -1.55
CA SER A 30 7.78 12.16 -0.94
C SER A 30 8.23 12.20 0.52
N GLY A 31 7.99 11.15 1.31
CA GLY A 31 8.46 11.05 2.69
C GLY A 31 9.98 10.97 2.79
N LEU A 32 10.61 10.17 1.92
CA LEU A 32 12.08 10.01 1.88
C LEU A 32 12.86 11.26 1.43
N VAL A 33 12.19 12.23 0.81
CA VAL A 33 12.81 13.51 0.39
C VAL A 33 12.30 14.69 1.21
N MET A 34 11.41 14.44 2.16
CA MET A 34 10.92 15.44 3.09
C MET A 34 12.01 15.60 4.17
N ASP A 35 12.77 16.69 4.10
CA ASP A 35 13.72 17.08 5.14
C ASP A 35 13.11 18.13 6.08
N ASP A 36 13.84 18.52 7.12
CA ASP A 36 13.40 19.57 8.05
C ASP A 36 13.17 20.94 7.37
N ALA A 37 13.72 21.12 6.16
CA ALA A 37 13.54 22.31 5.32
C ALA A 37 12.42 22.14 4.28
N ALA A 38 11.68 21.03 4.32
CA ALA A 38 10.65 20.73 3.35
C ALA A 38 9.62 21.86 3.33
N ASN A 39 9.30 22.31 2.12
CA ASN A 39 8.27 23.33 1.97
C ASN A 39 6.91 22.79 2.47
N ASN A 40 6.08 23.66 3.05
CA ASN A 40 4.74 23.33 3.53
C ASN A 40 3.88 22.59 2.49
N PHE A 41 4.16 22.83 1.21
CA PHE A 41 3.49 22.16 0.10
C PHE A 41 3.78 20.65 0.06
N LEU A 42 5.04 20.23 0.19
CA LEU A 42 5.43 18.81 0.15
C LEU A 42 4.82 18.06 1.34
N PHE A 43 4.89 18.65 2.54
CA PHE A 43 4.25 18.08 3.73
C PHE A 43 2.74 17.92 3.55
N THR A 44 2.06 18.99 3.12
CA THR A 44 0.61 18.96 2.87
C THR A 44 0.27 17.91 1.81
N ALA A 45 1.04 17.85 0.72
CA ALA A 45 0.84 16.87 -0.34
C ALA A 45 1.05 15.42 0.17
N HIS A 46 2.11 15.18 0.93
CA HIS A 46 2.42 13.88 1.52
C HIS A 46 1.24 13.36 2.37
N VAL A 47 0.77 14.18 3.32
CA VAL A 47 -0.37 13.85 4.19
C VAL A 47 -1.62 13.63 3.35
N SER A 48 -1.91 14.52 2.40
CA SER A 48 -3.13 14.46 1.57
C SER A 48 -3.19 13.20 0.71
N PHE A 49 -2.09 12.88 0.01
CA PHE A 49 -2.03 11.66 -0.80
C PHE A 49 -2.02 10.41 0.08
N GLY A 50 -1.40 10.45 1.27
CA GLY A 50 -1.51 9.39 2.27
C GLY A 50 -2.96 9.11 2.69
N LEU A 51 -3.75 10.16 2.94
CA LEU A 51 -5.18 10.05 3.25
C LEU A 51 -5.99 9.47 2.09
N VAL A 52 -5.72 9.89 0.85
CA VAL A 52 -6.37 9.33 -0.34
C VAL A 52 -6.03 7.84 -0.49
N VAL A 53 -4.76 7.47 -0.33
CA VAL A 53 -4.33 6.07 -0.38
C VAL A 53 -5.01 5.26 0.71
N LEU A 54 -5.11 5.76 1.94
CA LEU A 54 -5.82 5.09 3.02
C LEU A 54 -7.30 4.86 2.67
N ALA A 55 -7.99 5.90 2.18
CA ALA A 55 -9.40 5.81 1.80
C ALA A 55 -9.67 4.76 0.72
N LEU A 56 -8.75 4.59 -0.24
CA LEU A 56 -8.83 3.55 -1.27
C LEU A 56 -8.40 2.16 -0.76
N SER A 57 -7.48 2.12 0.19
CA SER A 57 -6.88 0.87 0.69
C SER A 57 -7.81 0.10 1.61
N VAL A 58 -8.62 0.79 2.42
CA VAL A 58 -9.62 0.14 3.30
C VAL A 58 -10.60 -0.77 2.53
N PRO A 59 -11.36 -0.30 1.52
CA PRO A 59 -12.28 -1.17 0.78
C PRO A 59 -11.53 -2.28 0.02
N ARG A 60 -10.31 -2.01 -0.45
CA ARG A 60 -9.48 -3.02 -1.10
C ARG A 60 -9.04 -4.12 -0.12
N LEU A 61 -8.64 -3.77 1.10
CA LEU A 61 -8.27 -4.70 2.16
C LEU A 61 -9.48 -5.56 2.54
N VAL A 62 -10.61 -4.93 2.84
CA VAL A 62 -11.86 -5.63 3.19
C VAL A 62 -12.30 -6.57 2.06
N GLY A 63 -12.33 -6.09 0.82
CA GLY A 63 -12.69 -6.91 -0.34
C GLY A 63 -11.77 -8.11 -0.53
N ARG A 64 -10.48 -7.99 -0.20
CA ARG A 64 -9.53 -9.10 -0.26
C ARG A 64 -9.67 -10.08 0.91
N LEU A 65 -9.97 -9.60 2.11
CA LEU A 65 -10.25 -10.46 3.26
C LEU A 65 -11.52 -11.30 3.05
N ILE A 66 -12.55 -10.71 2.43
CA ILE A 66 -13.80 -11.41 2.09
C ILE A 66 -13.59 -12.36 0.90
N GLY A 67 -12.94 -11.88 -0.18
CA GLY A 67 -12.79 -12.63 -1.43
C GLY A 67 -11.65 -13.65 -1.44
N GLY A 68 -10.77 -13.62 -0.44
CA GLY A 68 -9.60 -14.50 -0.35
C GLY A 68 -8.52 -14.24 -1.42
N MET A 69 -7.50 -15.10 -1.40
CA MET A 69 -6.38 -15.02 -2.34
C MET A 69 -6.81 -15.46 -3.74
N PRO A 70 -6.41 -14.74 -4.82
CA PRO A 70 -6.67 -15.21 -6.17
C PRO A 70 -6.01 -16.56 -6.41
N LYS A 71 -6.70 -17.46 -7.12
CA LYS A 71 -6.10 -18.72 -7.54
C LYS A 71 -4.82 -18.47 -8.34
N PRO A 72 -3.77 -19.28 -8.13
CA PRO A 72 -2.54 -19.19 -8.92
C PRO A 72 -2.83 -19.54 -10.39
N MET A 73 -2.03 -18.99 -11.31
CA MET A 73 -2.22 -19.23 -12.75
C MET A 73 -1.72 -20.61 -13.19
N THR A 74 -0.69 -21.09 -12.52
CA THR A 74 -0.07 -22.39 -12.71
C THR A 74 0.18 -23.04 -11.35
N GLU A 75 0.51 -24.33 -11.35
CA GLU A 75 0.89 -24.99 -10.11
C GLU A 75 2.15 -24.36 -9.52
N ARG A 76 2.12 -24.15 -8.20
CA ARG A 76 3.22 -23.57 -7.44
C ARG A 76 3.65 -24.53 -6.37
N SER A 77 4.94 -24.48 -6.02
CA SER A 77 5.43 -25.16 -4.83
C SER A 77 4.70 -24.63 -3.58
N LYS A 78 4.69 -25.43 -2.50
CA LYS A 78 4.14 -24.99 -1.21
C LYS A 78 4.83 -23.72 -0.70
N PHE A 79 6.17 -23.67 -0.82
CA PHE A 79 6.97 -22.52 -0.41
C PHE A 79 6.55 -21.24 -1.15
N GLU A 80 6.44 -21.31 -2.47
CA GLU A 80 6.05 -20.18 -3.31
C GLU A 80 4.62 -19.70 -3.02
N SER A 81 3.71 -20.63 -2.74
CA SER A 81 2.34 -20.30 -2.36
C SER A 81 2.28 -19.54 -1.03
N ILE A 82 3.04 -19.99 -0.03
CA ILE A 82 3.15 -19.33 1.28
C ILE A 82 3.81 -17.95 1.13
N ALA A 83 4.95 -17.87 0.43
CA ALA A 83 5.66 -16.61 0.22
C ALA A 83 4.77 -15.57 -0.50
N ALA A 84 4.05 -15.98 -1.54
CA ALA A 84 3.13 -15.11 -2.25
C ALA A 84 1.99 -14.61 -1.34
N ALA A 85 1.46 -15.48 -0.47
CA ALA A 85 0.41 -15.10 0.48
C ALA A 85 0.95 -14.10 1.52
N VAL A 86 2.11 -14.39 2.12
CA VAL A 86 2.74 -13.52 3.12
C VAL A 86 3.02 -12.14 2.53
N VAL A 87 3.73 -12.06 1.41
CA VAL A 87 4.05 -10.76 0.78
C VAL A 87 2.79 -9.99 0.41
N MET A 88 1.78 -10.67 -0.15
CA MET A 88 0.52 -10.02 -0.51
C MET A 88 -0.22 -9.45 0.70
N TYR A 89 -0.41 -10.24 1.77
CA TYR A 89 -1.13 -9.78 2.95
C TYR A 89 -0.34 -8.74 3.74
N SER A 90 0.99 -8.85 3.80
CA SER A 90 1.85 -7.82 4.40
C SER A 90 1.74 -6.49 3.67
N LEU A 91 1.86 -6.48 2.33
CA LEU A 91 1.69 -5.25 1.55
C LEU A 91 0.27 -4.68 1.68
N LEU A 92 -0.75 -5.54 1.70
CA LEU A 92 -2.12 -5.11 1.87
C LEU A 92 -2.36 -4.46 3.24
N ALA A 93 -1.81 -5.05 4.32
CA ALA A 93 -1.88 -4.47 5.65
C ALA A 93 -1.13 -3.13 5.69
N LEU A 94 0.06 -3.04 5.09
CA LEU A 94 0.87 -1.82 5.07
C LEU A 94 0.20 -0.65 4.35
N THR A 95 -0.60 -0.90 3.32
CA THR A 95 -1.36 0.17 2.65
C THR A 95 -2.36 0.88 3.58
N VAL A 96 -2.64 0.31 4.74
CA VAL A 96 -3.50 0.89 5.79
C VAL A 96 -2.67 1.32 7.01
N VAL A 97 -1.79 0.44 7.50
CA VAL A 97 -0.97 0.71 8.70
C VAL A 97 -0.07 1.92 8.52
N LEU A 98 0.59 2.06 7.38
CA LEU A 98 1.53 3.16 7.13
C LEU A 98 0.85 4.55 7.17
N PRO A 99 -0.24 4.81 6.42
CA PRO A 99 -0.92 6.10 6.52
C PRO A 99 -1.62 6.31 7.87
N LEU A 100 -2.11 5.25 8.53
CA LEU A 100 -2.67 5.37 9.90
C LEU A 100 -1.61 5.77 10.92
N SER A 101 -0.39 5.23 10.82
CA SER A 101 0.70 5.64 11.70
C SER A 101 1.15 7.07 11.41
N GLY A 102 1.12 7.52 10.16
CA GLY A 102 1.37 8.92 9.80
C GLY A 102 0.32 9.87 10.39
N ILE A 103 -0.97 9.48 10.39
CA ILE A 103 -2.01 10.22 11.11
C ILE A 103 -1.70 10.28 12.62
N ALA A 104 -1.24 9.17 13.21
CA ALA A 104 -0.86 9.14 14.61
C ALA A 104 0.31 10.09 14.92
N VAL A 105 1.29 10.23 14.02
CA VAL A 105 2.35 11.26 14.13
C VAL A 105 1.72 12.65 14.16
N SER A 106 0.96 13.02 13.12
CA SER A 106 0.39 14.38 13.03
C SER A 106 -0.51 14.74 14.21
N VAL A 107 -1.42 13.83 14.59
CA VAL A 107 -2.31 14.04 15.75
C VAL A 107 -1.52 14.04 17.06
N GLY A 108 -0.49 13.19 17.18
CA GLY A 108 0.40 13.14 18.34
C GLY A 108 1.18 14.44 18.56
N GLU A 109 1.56 15.12 17.48
CA GLU A 109 2.17 16.45 17.51
C GLU A 109 1.16 17.60 17.75
N GLY A 110 -0.13 17.28 17.88
CA GLY A 110 -1.18 18.28 18.01
C GLY A 110 -1.50 19.00 16.70
N TYR A 111 -0.92 18.57 15.57
CA TYR A 111 -1.26 19.10 14.26
C TYR A 111 -2.64 18.62 13.82
N GLY A 112 -3.34 19.49 13.08
CA GLY A 112 -4.58 19.13 12.41
C GLY A 112 -4.32 18.24 11.20
N LEU A 113 -5.37 17.60 10.70
CA LEU A 113 -5.33 16.88 9.43
C LEU A 113 -5.92 17.77 8.34
N SER A 114 -5.14 18.02 7.28
CA SER A 114 -5.59 18.78 6.11
C SER A 114 -5.49 17.93 4.86
N LEU A 115 -6.55 17.96 4.04
CA LEU A 115 -6.63 17.32 2.74
C LEU A 115 -6.54 18.39 1.66
N PHE A 116 -5.38 18.50 1.00
CA PHE A 116 -5.05 19.51 0.00
C PHE A 116 -5.32 20.95 0.47
N GLY A 117 -5.03 21.22 1.75
CA GLY A 117 -5.27 22.51 2.39
C GLY A 117 -6.68 22.70 2.97
N PHE A 118 -7.59 21.74 2.76
CA PHE A 118 -8.89 21.73 3.44
C PHE A 118 -8.77 21.03 4.80
N GLU A 119 -9.01 21.77 5.88
CA GLU A 119 -8.99 21.21 7.23
C GLU A 119 -10.09 20.14 7.39
N LEU A 120 -9.68 18.93 7.78
CA LEU A 120 -10.58 17.82 8.13
C LEU A 120 -10.72 17.68 9.65
N VAL A 121 -9.62 17.88 10.36
CA VAL A 121 -9.53 17.82 11.82
C VAL A 121 -8.70 19.00 12.27
N SER A 122 -9.25 19.81 13.17
CA SER A 122 -8.55 20.95 13.75
C SER A 122 -7.36 20.50 14.60
N SER A 123 -6.35 21.36 14.70
CA SER A 123 -5.23 21.15 15.63
C SER A 123 -5.70 20.94 17.06
N GLY A 124 -4.96 20.13 17.80
CA GLY A 124 -5.28 19.74 19.17
C GLY A 124 -4.11 19.91 20.11
N ARG A 125 -4.18 19.19 21.23
CA ARG A 125 -3.08 19.08 22.19
C ARG A 125 -2.11 17.98 21.76
N GLU A 126 -0.84 18.16 22.08
CA GLU A 126 0.16 17.12 21.92
C GLU A 126 -0.16 15.89 22.80
N ILE A 127 0.10 14.71 22.24
CA ILE A 127 -0.02 13.39 22.87
C ILE A 127 1.27 12.62 22.60
N HIS A 128 2.27 12.84 23.45
CA HIS A 128 3.64 12.34 23.26
C HIS A 128 3.70 10.82 22.96
N MET A 129 2.98 9.99 23.73
CA MET A 129 2.96 8.54 23.50
C MET A 129 2.40 8.15 22.13
N LEU A 130 1.40 8.89 21.61
CA LEU A 130 0.82 8.61 20.30
C LEU A 130 1.80 9.01 19.19
N LYS A 131 2.49 10.14 19.38
CA LYS A 131 3.56 10.59 18.49
C LYS A 131 4.66 9.52 18.39
N GLU A 132 5.27 9.12 19.51
CA GLU A 132 6.40 8.19 19.52
C GLU A 132 6.04 6.83 18.89
N LEU A 133 4.87 6.29 19.21
CA LEU A 133 4.38 5.05 18.60
C LEU A 133 4.11 5.23 17.10
N GLY A 134 3.52 6.36 16.71
CA GLY A 134 3.26 6.72 15.32
C GLY A 134 4.54 6.80 14.51
N GLU A 135 5.54 7.53 15.00
CA GLU A 135 6.84 7.73 14.35
C GLU A 135 7.56 6.40 14.18
N GLY A 136 7.72 5.63 15.26
CA GLY A 136 8.41 4.33 15.20
C GLY A 136 7.75 3.36 14.20
N ILE A 137 6.42 3.31 14.15
CA ILE A 137 5.71 2.47 13.16
C ILE A 137 5.85 3.05 11.74
N HIS A 138 5.70 4.36 11.57
CA HIS A 138 5.72 5.02 10.27
C HIS A 138 7.09 4.94 9.60
N GLU A 139 8.15 5.28 10.33
CA GLU A 139 9.54 5.22 9.86
C GLU A 139 9.93 3.78 9.53
N PHE A 140 9.76 2.84 10.47
CA PHE A 140 10.11 1.44 10.20
C PHE A 140 9.33 0.86 9.01
N SER A 141 8.04 1.16 8.92
CA SER A 141 7.19 0.66 7.84
C SER A 141 7.55 1.30 6.50
N GLY A 142 7.89 2.59 6.47
CA GLY A 142 8.22 3.35 5.27
C GLY A 142 9.64 3.11 4.78
N GLU A 143 10.63 3.15 5.66
CA GLU A 143 12.05 3.10 5.27
C GLU A 143 12.57 1.68 5.08
N ALA A 144 12.07 0.71 5.84
CA ALA A 144 12.57 -0.66 5.80
C ALA A 144 11.55 -1.64 5.20
N LEU A 145 10.37 -1.74 5.80
CA LEU A 145 9.48 -2.87 5.52
C LEU A 145 8.79 -2.77 4.15
N LEU A 146 8.25 -1.61 3.79
CA LEU A 146 7.59 -1.40 2.49
C LEU A 146 8.58 -1.57 1.32
N PRO A 147 9.77 -0.94 1.29
CA PRO A 147 10.76 -1.14 0.22
C PRO A 147 11.16 -2.60 0.07
N PHE A 148 11.43 -3.29 1.18
CA PHE A 148 11.79 -4.71 1.18
C PHE A 148 10.69 -5.57 0.52
N LEU A 149 9.44 -5.42 0.96
CA LEU A 149 8.32 -6.18 0.41
C LEU A 149 8.01 -5.80 -1.04
N LEU A 150 8.22 -4.54 -1.42
CA LEU A 150 8.04 -4.07 -2.79
C LEU A 150 9.06 -4.74 -3.73
N VAL A 151 10.32 -4.86 -3.31
CA VAL A 151 11.35 -5.59 -4.08
C VAL A 151 10.95 -7.05 -4.25
N LEU A 152 10.49 -7.72 -3.18
CA LEU A 152 10.01 -9.11 -3.28
C LEU A 152 8.82 -9.23 -4.24
N HIS A 153 7.85 -8.31 -4.15
CA HIS A 153 6.65 -8.32 -4.99
C HIS A 153 6.96 -8.10 -6.47
N LEU A 154 7.75 -7.07 -6.80
CA LEU A 154 8.14 -6.76 -8.17
C LEU A 154 9.08 -7.84 -8.74
N GLY A 155 10.05 -8.29 -7.93
CA GLY A 155 10.96 -9.37 -8.30
C GLY A 155 10.23 -10.66 -8.61
N ALA A 156 9.26 -11.06 -7.77
CA ALA A 156 8.41 -12.22 -8.05
C ALA A 156 7.59 -12.01 -9.32
N SER A 157 6.95 -10.85 -9.50
CA SER A 157 6.16 -10.53 -10.70
C SER A 157 6.99 -10.67 -11.99
N PHE A 158 8.22 -10.15 -11.99
CA PHE A 158 9.14 -10.27 -13.11
C PHE A 158 9.66 -11.70 -13.32
N MET A 159 10.00 -12.43 -12.25
CA MET A 159 10.34 -13.85 -12.34
C MET A 159 9.20 -14.65 -12.99
N HIS A 160 7.96 -14.41 -12.55
CA HIS A 160 6.79 -15.07 -13.10
C HIS A 160 6.53 -14.71 -14.57
N HIS A 161 6.81 -13.45 -14.95
CA HIS A 161 6.60 -13.00 -16.32
C HIS A 161 7.69 -13.48 -17.28
N PHE A 162 8.96 -13.32 -16.94
CA PHE A 162 10.07 -13.57 -17.85
C PHE A 162 10.58 -15.01 -17.80
N ILE A 163 10.59 -15.64 -16.62
CA ILE A 163 11.13 -17.00 -16.44
C ILE A 163 10.02 -18.03 -16.51
N LYS A 164 8.96 -17.88 -15.69
CA LYS A 164 7.87 -18.87 -15.62
C LYS A 164 6.83 -18.72 -16.73
N GLN A 165 6.72 -17.52 -17.30
CA GLN A 165 5.78 -17.18 -18.37
C GLN A 165 4.32 -17.57 -18.06
N ASP A 166 3.91 -17.45 -16.79
CA ASP A 166 2.64 -18.02 -16.30
C ASP A 166 1.44 -17.07 -16.37
N GLY A 167 1.59 -15.91 -17.01
CA GLY A 167 0.53 -14.91 -17.17
C GLY A 167 0.18 -14.13 -15.89
N THR A 168 0.86 -14.33 -14.75
CA THR A 168 0.54 -13.65 -13.48
C THR A 168 0.52 -12.12 -13.62
N LEU A 169 1.52 -11.52 -14.28
CA LEU A 169 1.56 -10.08 -14.54
C LEU A 169 0.50 -9.65 -15.58
N LEU A 170 0.33 -10.43 -16.65
CA LEU A 170 -0.65 -10.13 -17.70
C LEU A 170 -2.08 -10.08 -17.16
N ARG A 171 -2.39 -10.93 -16.17
CA ARG A 171 -3.67 -10.91 -15.47
C ARG A 171 -3.92 -9.60 -14.74
N MET A 172 -2.89 -8.97 -14.16
CA MET A 172 -3.01 -7.65 -13.53
C MET A 172 -3.13 -6.50 -14.54
N LEU A 173 -2.81 -6.76 -15.81
CA LEU A 173 -3.00 -5.83 -16.92
C LEU A 173 -4.32 -6.07 -17.69
N GLY A 174 -5.13 -7.04 -17.28
CA GLY A 174 -6.36 -7.42 -17.97
C GLY A 174 -6.12 -8.10 -19.33
N LYS A 175 -4.95 -8.70 -19.54
CA LYS A 175 -4.51 -9.33 -20.80
C LYS A 175 -4.39 -10.85 -20.74
N ALA A 176 -4.89 -11.49 -19.67
CA ALA A 176 -4.86 -12.94 -19.47
C ALA A 176 -6.27 -13.54 -19.60
#